data_AF-A0AAW5EIG9-F1
#
_entry.id   AF-A0AAW5EIG9-F1
#
_cell.length_a   1.000
_cell.length_b   1.000
_cell.length_c   1.000
_cell.angle_alpha   90.00
_cell.angle_beta   90.00
_cell.angle_gamma   90.00
#
_symmetry.space_group_name_H-M   'P 1'
#
loop_
_entity.id
_entity.type
_entity.pdbx_description
1 polymer ?
#
loop_
_entity_poly.entity_id
_entity_poly.type
_entity_poly.pdbx_seq_one_letter_code
_entity_poly.pdbx_strand_id
1 'polypeptide(L)'
;MPRDEDMLSFYKNLREKLKDTKYSFALEHFWFKEFLGGYCTNCTNCGDNLLIQKNGDVYVCHRSQALNELRAGNIFNENYESLKIRNITNIRILENSLKLHKDCLECDYFHLCKASCTIERNDTKLGKSYTCALQKAIYKNNAEFFKADKTLAEISLDEFLRQNQTNNYKSFLIPNLSLEFRESKNSLENIINDDEILQKLYLKDNFLISVNDELALLDFEKDALYKSFKISSKDNIKLLIKKEVFDYSTKETLSNFIYMSLLGGEAKVYGDEKREKTLHIETKHLYL
;
A
#
# COMPACT_ATOMS: atom_id res chain seq x y z
N MET A 1 26.24 12.45 2.26
CA MET A 1 25.35 12.24 1.10
C MET A 1 25.01 13.61 0.51
N PRO A 2 25.04 13.82 -0.82
CA PRO A 2 24.64 15.10 -1.42
C PRO A 2 23.22 15.48 -1.03
N ARG A 3 22.97 16.79 -0.83
CA ARG A 3 21.63 17.30 -0.54
C ARG A 3 20.80 17.36 -1.83
N ASP A 4 19.49 17.43 -1.68
CA ASP A 4 18.52 17.53 -2.79
C ASP A 4 18.85 18.67 -3.78
N GLU A 5 19.25 19.83 -3.23
CA GLU A 5 19.66 21.00 -4.01
C GLU A 5 21.00 20.78 -4.75
N ASP A 6 21.93 20.04 -4.14
CA ASP A 6 23.22 19.74 -4.75
C ASP A 6 23.04 18.83 -5.98
N MET A 7 22.11 17.88 -5.91
CA MET A 7 21.73 17.03 -7.04
C MET A 7 21.08 17.84 -8.17
N LEU A 8 20.19 18.78 -7.85
CA LEU A 8 19.61 19.68 -8.86
C LEU A 8 20.67 20.55 -9.52
N SER A 9 21.61 21.11 -8.74
CA SER A 9 22.72 21.92 -9.25
C SER A 9 23.62 21.10 -10.17
N PHE A 10 23.97 19.87 -9.77
CA PHE A 10 24.74 18.94 -10.58
C PHE A 10 24.06 18.67 -11.94
N TYR A 11 22.77 18.34 -11.94
CA TYR A 11 22.00 18.12 -13.16
C TYR A 11 21.96 19.37 -14.06
N LYS A 12 21.66 20.55 -13.52
CA LYS A 12 21.63 21.80 -14.29
C LYS A 12 22.98 22.11 -14.94
N ASN A 13 24.07 21.92 -14.21
CA ASN A 13 25.42 22.12 -14.73
C ASN A 13 25.78 21.12 -15.83
N LEU A 14 25.38 19.85 -15.70
CA LEU A 14 25.54 18.87 -16.77
C LEU A 14 24.73 19.24 -18.01
N ARG A 15 23.48 19.65 -17.82
CA ARG A 15 22.59 20.03 -18.92
C ARG A 15 23.16 21.19 -19.72
N GLU A 16 23.65 22.23 -19.04
CA GLU A 16 24.26 23.38 -19.71
C GLU A 16 25.53 22.99 -20.47
N LYS A 17 26.41 22.19 -19.86
CA LYS A 17 27.66 21.75 -20.50
C LYS A 17 27.45 20.81 -21.69
N LEU A 18 26.36 20.04 -21.69
CA LEU A 18 26.12 18.97 -22.65
C LEU A 18 25.05 19.30 -23.69
N LYS A 19 24.37 20.46 -23.60
CA LYS A 19 23.20 20.82 -24.44
C LYS A 19 23.42 20.64 -25.94
N ASP A 20 24.60 20.99 -26.45
CA ASP A 20 24.95 20.93 -27.87
C ASP A 20 25.81 19.70 -28.22
N THR A 21 25.82 18.69 -27.34
CA THR A 21 26.56 17.44 -27.54
C THR A 21 25.63 16.28 -27.83
N LYS A 22 26.17 15.21 -28.42
CA LYS A 22 25.45 13.93 -28.61
C LYS A 22 24.93 13.30 -27.31
N TYR A 23 25.36 13.78 -26.14
CA TYR A 23 24.96 13.26 -24.83
C TYR A 23 23.75 13.95 -24.23
N SER A 24 23.26 15.05 -24.82
CA SER A 24 22.11 15.81 -24.31
C SER A 24 20.88 14.91 -24.08
N PHE A 25 20.56 14.05 -25.04
CA PHE A 25 19.48 13.07 -24.90
C PHE A 25 19.76 12.04 -23.79
N ALA A 26 20.99 11.53 -23.70
CA ALA A 26 21.32 10.51 -22.70
C ALA A 26 21.24 11.03 -21.26
N LEU A 27 21.60 12.31 -21.05
CA LEU A 27 21.45 12.97 -19.76
C LEU A 27 19.99 12.97 -19.28
N GLU A 28 19.05 13.25 -20.18
CA GLU A 28 17.62 13.40 -19.87
C GLU A 28 16.90 12.06 -19.70
N HIS A 29 17.32 11.02 -20.42
CA HIS A 29 16.55 9.77 -20.50
C HIS A 29 17.26 8.52 -19.92
N PHE A 30 18.59 8.54 -19.81
CA PHE A 30 19.36 7.33 -19.45
C PHE A 30 20.19 7.47 -18.19
N TRP A 31 20.88 8.59 -17.98
CA TRP A 31 21.86 8.70 -16.88
C TRP A 31 21.23 8.66 -15.49
N PHE A 32 19.98 9.12 -15.37
CA PHE A 32 19.23 9.13 -14.11
C PHE A 32 18.07 8.14 -14.10
N LYS A 33 18.04 7.18 -15.04
CA LYS A 33 16.88 6.32 -15.29
C LYS A 33 16.38 5.57 -14.04
N GLU A 34 17.28 5.20 -13.12
CA GLU A 34 16.95 4.56 -11.84
C GLU A 34 16.00 5.41 -10.97
N PHE A 35 15.96 6.72 -11.16
CA PHE A 35 15.17 7.65 -10.35
C PHE A 35 13.88 8.12 -11.04
N LEU A 36 13.69 7.82 -12.33
CA LEU A 36 12.65 8.45 -13.17
C LEU A 36 11.36 7.64 -13.31
N GLY A 37 11.23 6.51 -12.61
CA GLY A 37 10.09 5.60 -12.73
C GLY A 37 10.48 4.27 -13.38
N GLY A 38 9.73 3.21 -13.02
CA GLY A 38 9.92 1.87 -13.59
C GLY A 38 11.10 1.07 -13.01
N TYR A 39 11.72 1.54 -11.92
CA TYR A 39 12.75 0.80 -11.18
C TYR A 39 12.24 0.36 -9.80
N CYS A 40 12.99 -0.52 -9.14
CA CYS A 40 12.64 -1.04 -7.81
C CYS A 40 12.51 0.05 -6.74
N THR A 41 13.22 1.17 -6.91
CA THR A 41 13.15 2.36 -6.07
C THR A 41 11.78 3.03 -6.15
N ASN A 42 11.00 2.79 -7.21
CA ASN A 42 9.69 3.38 -7.46
C ASN A 42 8.52 2.43 -7.13
N CYS A 43 8.80 1.27 -6.54
CA CYS A 43 7.75 0.35 -6.11
C CYS A 43 6.95 0.93 -4.94
N THR A 44 5.67 0.57 -4.84
CA THR A 44 4.87 0.90 -3.65
C THR A 44 5.50 0.24 -2.43
N ASN A 45 5.70 -1.08 -2.46
CA ASN A 45 6.49 -1.84 -1.49
C ASN A 45 7.45 -2.75 -2.28
N CYS A 46 8.73 -2.74 -1.95
CA CYS A 46 9.73 -3.53 -2.68
C CYS A 46 9.90 -4.97 -2.17
N GLY A 47 9.12 -5.37 -1.16
CA GLY A 47 9.19 -6.65 -0.44
C GLY A 47 8.96 -7.92 -1.26
N ASP A 48 8.45 -7.78 -2.49
CA ASP A 48 8.21 -8.90 -3.40
C ASP A 48 9.50 -9.50 -3.99
N ASN A 49 10.64 -8.83 -3.83
CA ASN A 49 11.93 -9.33 -4.29
C ASN A 49 12.61 -10.21 -3.22
N LEU A 50 13.38 -11.20 -3.68
CA LEU A 50 14.23 -12.03 -2.82
C LEU A 50 15.68 -11.95 -3.30
N LEU A 51 16.55 -11.52 -2.40
CA LEU A 51 17.98 -11.73 -2.49
C LEU A 51 18.36 -12.87 -1.53
N ILE A 52 18.94 -13.93 -2.07
CA ILE A 52 19.31 -15.12 -1.31
C ILE A 52 20.84 -15.22 -1.23
N GLN A 53 21.36 -15.24 -0.02
CA GLN A 53 22.78 -15.43 0.25
C GLN A 53 23.20 -16.88 0.10
N LYS A 54 24.52 -17.13 -0.03
CA LYS A 54 25.07 -18.49 -0.12
C LYS A 54 24.69 -19.37 1.08
N ASN A 55 24.53 -18.80 2.27
CA ASN A 55 24.13 -19.50 3.49
C ASN A 55 22.60 -19.71 3.60
N GLY A 56 21.83 -19.31 2.58
CA GLY A 56 20.38 -19.41 2.54
C GLY A 56 19.65 -18.21 3.13
N ASP A 57 20.34 -17.23 3.72
CA ASP A 57 19.68 -16.07 4.31
C ASP A 57 19.01 -15.23 3.22
N VAL A 58 17.77 -14.83 3.51
CA VAL A 58 16.92 -14.11 2.56
C VAL A 58 16.73 -12.67 3.01
N TYR A 59 16.89 -11.76 2.06
CA TYR A 59 16.71 -10.32 2.18
C TYR A 59 15.87 -9.81 1.00
N VAL A 60 15.43 -8.55 1.02
CA VAL A 60 14.67 -7.97 -0.10
C VAL A 60 15.57 -7.57 -1.27
N CYS A 61 16.76 -7.02 -1.00
CA CYS A 61 17.70 -6.57 -2.01
C CYS A 61 19.13 -6.52 -1.47
N HIS A 62 20.07 -5.99 -2.26
CA HIS A 62 21.46 -5.87 -1.83
C HIS A 62 21.65 -4.86 -0.69
N ARG A 63 20.88 -3.77 -0.67
CA ARG A 63 20.96 -2.76 0.39
C ARG A 63 20.48 -3.27 1.74
N SER A 64 19.44 -4.10 1.76
CA SER A 64 18.91 -4.67 3.01
C SER A 64 19.86 -5.62 3.71
N GLN A 65 20.90 -6.14 3.03
CA GLN A 65 21.92 -6.97 3.68
C GLN A 65 22.69 -6.20 4.77
N ALA A 66 22.75 -4.87 4.66
CA ALA A 66 23.39 -4.02 5.65
C ALA A 66 22.53 -3.81 6.91
N LEU A 67 21.26 -4.23 6.89
CA LEU A 67 20.29 -4.03 7.96
C LEU A 67 19.76 -5.39 8.43
N ASN A 68 20.24 -5.86 9.58
CA ASN A 68 19.88 -7.17 10.11
C ASN A 68 18.37 -7.29 10.37
N GLU A 69 17.71 -6.19 10.74
CA GLU A 69 16.26 -6.09 10.91
C GLU A 69 15.48 -6.34 9.61
N LEU A 70 16.13 -6.25 8.45
CA LEU A 70 15.52 -6.54 7.15
C LEU A 70 15.78 -7.97 6.66
N ARG A 71 16.43 -8.82 7.46
CA ARG A 71 16.54 -10.24 7.14
C ARG A 71 15.15 -10.88 7.25
N ALA A 72 14.66 -11.45 6.15
CA ALA A 72 13.38 -12.15 6.15
C ALA A 72 13.48 -13.50 6.84
N GLY A 73 14.54 -14.27 6.61
CA GLY A 73 14.66 -15.63 7.15
C GLY A 73 15.74 -16.45 6.46
N ASN A 74 15.53 -17.76 6.34
CA ASN A 74 16.43 -18.66 5.61
C ASN A 74 15.65 -19.65 4.71
N ILE A 75 15.98 -19.68 3.41
CA ILE A 75 15.27 -20.47 2.39
C ILE A 75 15.40 -21.99 2.60
N PHE A 76 16.41 -22.46 3.33
CA PHE A 76 16.56 -23.91 3.58
C PHE A 76 15.59 -24.44 4.63
N ASN A 77 15.02 -23.56 5.46
CA ASN A 77 14.16 -23.94 6.58
C ASN A 77 12.71 -23.48 6.42
N GLU A 78 12.43 -22.62 5.42
CA GLU A 78 11.18 -21.86 5.34
C GLU A 78 10.70 -21.76 3.89
N ASN A 79 9.38 -21.72 3.69
CA ASN A 79 8.80 -21.62 2.35
C ASN A 79 8.86 -20.18 1.80
N TYR A 80 8.77 -20.08 0.46
CA TYR A 80 8.85 -18.83 -0.29
C TYR A 80 7.79 -17.79 0.14
N GLU A 81 6.53 -18.18 0.30
CA GLU A 81 5.44 -17.25 0.63
C GLU A 81 5.62 -16.62 2.00
N SER A 82 6.05 -17.41 3.00
CA SER A 82 6.36 -16.89 4.34
C SER A 82 7.52 -15.91 4.34
N LEU A 83 8.56 -16.14 3.51
CA LEU A 83 9.70 -15.25 3.35
C LEU A 83 9.31 -13.95 2.64
N LYS A 84 8.50 -14.05 1.57
CA LYS A 84 7.96 -12.91 0.84
C LYS A 84 7.12 -12.01 1.76
N ILE A 85 6.19 -12.59 2.52
CA ILE A 85 5.34 -11.85 3.48
C ILE A 85 6.21 -11.12 4.52
N ARG A 86 7.29 -11.75 5.00
CA ARG A 86 8.24 -11.12 5.94
C ARG A 86 9.01 -9.97 5.31
N ASN A 87 9.49 -10.10 4.07
CA ASN A 87 10.13 -8.97 3.36
C ASN A 87 9.18 -7.76 3.23
N ILE A 88 7.92 -7.98 2.83
CA ILE A 88 6.89 -6.93 2.75
C ILE A 88 6.70 -6.27 4.12
N THR A 89 6.60 -7.09 5.17
CA THR A 89 6.40 -6.63 6.54
C THR A 89 7.60 -5.84 7.06
N ASN A 90 8.82 -6.29 6.81
CA ASN A 90 10.05 -5.61 7.22
C ASN A 90 10.16 -4.22 6.58
N ILE A 91 9.90 -4.10 5.27
CA ILE A 91 9.87 -2.81 4.58
C ILE A 91 8.77 -1.91 5.13
N ARG A 92 7.58 -2.45 5.41
CA ARG A 92 6.49 -1.72 6.04
C ARG A 92 6.87 -1.20 7.44
N ILE A 93 7.50 -2.03 8.27
CA ILE A 93 7.97 -1.62 9.60
C ILE A 93 8.98 -0.48 9.47
N LEU A 94 9.94 -0.61 8.56
CA LEU A 94 10.93 0.42 8.30
C LEU A 94 10.28 1.72 7.82
N GLU A 95 9.36 1.66 6.86
CA GLU A 95 8.67 2.84 6.34
C GLU A 95 7.80 3.52 7.42
N ASN A 96 7.15 2.76 8.30
CA ASN A 96 6.39 3.31 9.43
C ASN A 96 7.28 4.03 10.46
N SER A 97 8.58 3.75 10.49
CA SER A 97 9.55 4.49 11.33
C SER A 97 9.98 5.83 10.71
N LEU A 98 9.66 6.06 9.43
CA LEU A 98 10.01 7.26 8.69
C LEU A 98 8.81 8.21 8.58
N LYS A 99 9.11 9.51 8.47
CA LYS A 99 8.11 10.53 8.20
C LYS A 99 8.24 11.02 6.77
N LEU A 100 7.20 10.83 5.95
CA LEU A 100 7.15 11.41 4.61
C LEU A 100 7.20 12.94 4.68
N HIS A 101 7.99 13.53 3.79
CA HIS A 101 8.09 14.98 3.65
C HIS A 101 6.83 15.54 2.98
N LYS A 102 6.42 16.77 3.34
CA LYS A 102 5.25 17.44 2.75
C LYS A 102 5.29 17.48 1.21
N ASP A 103 6.47 17.71 0.65
CA ASP A 103 6.71 17.71 -0.80
C ASP A 103 6.29 16.44 -1.51
N CYS A 104 6.21 15.29 -0.81
CA CYS A 104 5.72 14.02 -1.34
C CYS A 104 4.19 13.94 -1.25
N LEU A 105 3.60 14.44 -0.16
CA LEU A 105 2.16 14.43 0.08
C LEU A 105 1.38 15.31 -0.92
N GLU A 106 2.05 16.33 -1.48
CA GLU A 106 1.45 17.31 -2.40
C GLU A 106 2.00 17.18 -3.83
N CYS A 107 2.69 16.09 -4.16
CA CYS A 107 3.43 15.97 -5.43
C CYS A 107 2.58 15.40 -6.57
N ASP A 108 2.36 16.18 -7.64
CA ASP A 108 1.70 15.68 -8.86
C ASP A 108 2.49 14.59 -9.63
N TYR A 109 3.74 14.33 -9.24
CA TYR A 109 4.59 13.26 -9.79
C TYR A 109 4.73 12.07 -8.84
N PHE A 110 3.99 12.01 -7.74
CA PHE A 110 4.13 10.92 -6.76
C PHE A 110 3.93 9.54 -7.40
N HIS A 111 3.02 9.44 -8.38
CA HIS A 111 2.73 8.21 -9.12
C HIS A 111 3.94 7.64 -9.90
N LEU A 112 4.96 8.46 -10.19
CA LEU A 112 6.21 8.02 -10.81
C LEU A 112 7.26 7.62 -9.77
N CYS A 113 7.48 8.49 -8.78
CA CYS A 113 8.60 8.36 -7.84
C CYS A 113 8.29 7.46 -6.64
N LYS A 114 7.06 7.54 -6.11
CA LYS A 114 6.57 6.88 -4.88
C LYS A 114 7.52 7.02 -3.68
N ALA A 115 8.01 8.25 -3.46
CA ALA A 115 8.98 8.62 -2.42
C ALA A 115 10.36 7.92 -2.49
N SER A 116 10.65 7.17 -3.55
CA SER A 116 11.89 6.42 -3.74
C SER A 116 12.14 5.35 -2.66
N CYS A 117 13.34 4.76 -2.68
CA CYS A 117 13.76 3.67 -1.81
C CYS A 117 13.62 4.00 -0.31
N THR A 118 12.80 3.22 0.40
CA THR A 118 12.66 3.28 1.87
C THR A 118 13.99 3.13 2.61
N ILE A 119 14.86 2.20 2.16
CA ILE A 119 16.16 1.96 2.79
C ILE A 119 17.06 3.19 2.62
N GLU A 120 17.08 3.81 1.45
CA GLU A 120 17.85 5.05 1.23
C GLU A 120 17.37 6.19 2.14
N ARG A 121 16.05 6.38 2.25
CA ARG A 121 15.47 7.38 3.15
C ARG A 121 15.79 7.09 4.62
N ASN A 122 15.85 5.82 5.01
CA ASN A 122 16.33 5.43 6.33
C ASN A 122 17.81 5.75 6.54
N ASP A 123 18.67 5.48 5.55
CA ASP A 123 20.11 5.73 5.65
C ASP A 123 20.40 7.24 5.73
N THR A 124 19.68 8.04 4.95
CA THR A 124 19.85 9.50 4.91
C THR A 124 19.08 10.25 5.98
N LYS A 125 18.13 9.59 6.64
CA LYS A 125 17.17 10.20 7.56
C LYS A 125 16.34 11.32 6.90
N LEU A 126 16.15 11.25 5.59
CA LEU A 126 15.34 12.19 4.83
C LEU A 126 13.91 11.67 4.66
N GLY A 127 12.93 12.57 4.78
CA GLY A 127 11.52 12.24 4.52
C GLY A 127 11.15 12.12 3.03
N LYS A 128 12.10 12.38 2.13
CA LYS A 128 11.97 12.30 0.67
C LYS A 128 13.32 11.90 0.08
N SER A 129 13.34 11.43 -1.18
CA SER A 129 14.59 11.12 -1.85
C SER A 129 15.51 12.34 -1.95
N TYR A 130 16.81 12.15 -1.73
CA TYR A 130 17.86 13.14 -1.99
C TYR A 130 18.00 13.56 -3.46
N THR A 131 17.24 12.95 -4.38
CA THR A 131 17.20 13.29 -5.80
C THR A 131 15.86 13.91 -6.22
N CYS A 132 14.97 14.23 -5.28
CA CYS A 132 13.62 14.74 -5.56
C CYS A 132 13.62 15.97 -6.49
N ALA A 133 14.46 16.96 -6.23
CA ALA A 133 14.56 18.19 -7.01
C ALA A 133 15.10 17.93 -8.43
N LEU A 134 16.10 17.05 -8.57
CA LEU A 134 16.62 16.59 -9.85
C LEU A 134 15.52 15.87 -10.65
N GLN A 135 14.84 14.91 -10.03
CA GLN A 135 13.74 14.16 -10.66
C GLN A 135 12.65 15.11 -11.16
N LYS A 136 12.18 16.03 -10.31
CA LYS A 136 11.18 17.05 -10.69
C LYS A 136 11.64 17.92 -11.86
N ALA A 137 12.93 18.24 -11.95
CA ALA A 137 13.47 19.01 -13.07
C ALA A 137 13.46 18.18 -14.37
N ILE A 138 13.89 16.92 -14.32
CA ILE A 138 13.86 16.03 -15.49
C ILE A 138 12.42 15.78 -15.95
N TYR A 139 11.48 15.53 -15.04
CA TYR A 139 10.07 15.33 -15.40
C TYR A 139 9.50 16.55 -16.12
N LYS A 140 9.74 17.76 -15.61
CA LYS A 140 9.29 19.01 -16.24
C LYS A 140 9.90 19.23 -17.62
N ASN A 141 11.16 18.85 -17.80
CA ASN A 141 11.88 19.04 -19.05
C ASN A 141 11.48 18.03 -20.14
N ASN A 142 10.81 16.93 -19.76
CA ASN A 142 10.44 15.82 -20.64
C ASN A 142 8.96 15.45 -20.40
N ALA A 143 8.09 16.47 -20.39
CA ALA A 143 6.69 16.34 -20.00
C ALA A 143 5.87 15.43 -20.93
N GLU A 144 6.34 15.20 -22.17
CA GLU A 144 5.77 14.21 -23.07
C GLU A 144 5.94 12.76 -22.59
N PHE A 145 6.97 12.48 -21.79
CA PHE A 145 7.22 11.17 -21.19
C PHE A 145 6.75 11.09 -19.73
N PHE A 146 6.93 12.18 -18.97
CA PHE A 146 6.64 12.23 -17.54
C PHE A 146 5.59 13.30 -17.25
N LYS A 147 4.33 12.93 -17.43
CA LYS A 147 3.21 13.84 -17.24
C LYS A 147 2.92 14.04 -15.76
N ALA A 148 2.78 15.29 -15.32
CA ALA A 148 2.20 15.60 -14.03
C ALA A 148 0.71 15.19 -14.03
N ASP A 149 0.29 14.41 -13.04
CA ASP A 149 -1.08 13.95 -12.92
C ASP A 149 -1.46 13.88 -11.44
N LYS A 150 -2.22 14.89 -11.01
CA LYS A 150 -2.65 15.04 -9.62
C LYS A 150 -3.52 13.87 -9.17
N THR A 151 -4.46 13.43 -10.00
CA THR A 151 -5.38 12.34 -9.65
C THR A 151 -4.62 11.01 -9.52
N LEU A 152 -3.72 10.69 -10.46
CA LEU A 152 -2.89 9.48 -10.34
C LEU A 152 -1.93 9.57 -9.15
N ALA A 153 -1.39 10.76 -8.86
CA ALA A 153 -0.54 10.98 -7.70
C ALA A 153 -1.28 10.75 -6.37
N GLU A 154 -2.49 11.29 -6.22
CA GLU A 154 -3.34 11.07 -5.04
C GLU A 154 -3.66 9.58 -4.86
N ILE A 155 -4.05 8.88 -5.93
CA ILE A 155 -4.31 7.43 -5.91
C ILE A 155 -3.05 6.65 -5.49
N SER A 156 -1.90 6.98 -6.07
CA SER A 156 -0.64 6.28 -5.78
C SER A 156 -0.14 6.57 -4.37
N LEU A 157 -0.35 7.79 -3.87
CA LEU A 157 -0.02 8.18 -2.50
C LEU A 157 -0.86 7.39 -1.51
N ASP A 158 -2.16 7.34 -1.75
CA ASP A 158 -3.12 6.60 -0.95
C ASP A 158 -2.79 5.09 -0.91
N GLU A 159 -2.46 4.48 -2.06
CA GLU A 159 -1.95 3.11 -2.15
C GLU A 159 -0.64 2.92 -1.34
N PHE A 160 0.31 3.85 -1.49
CA PHE A 160 1.59 3.82 -0.78
C PHE A 160 1.41 3.88 0.74
N LEU A 161 0.56 4.78 1.20
CA LEU A 161 0.29 4.97 2.61
C LEU A 161 -0.40 3.73 3.21
N ARG A 162 -1.38 3.16 2.50
CA ARG A 162 -2.04 1.91 2.86
C ARG A 162 -1.07 0.73 2.96
N GLN A 163 -0.15 0.59 2.00
CA GLN A 163 0.75 -0.56 1.97
C GLN A 163 1.95 -0.43 2.92
N ASN A 164 2.40 0.78 3.24
CA ASN A 164 3.65 0.99 3.96
C ASN A 164 3.55 1.84 5.23
N GLN A 165 2.63 2.80 5.33
CA GLN A 165 2.46 3.68 6.51
C GLN A 165 1.18 3.37 7.30
N THR A 166 0.95 2.08 7.51
CA THR A 166 -0.26 1.54 8.14
C THR A 166 -0.50 1.99 9.57
N ASN A 167 0.54 2.36 10.34
CA ASN A 167 0.37 2.69 11.75
C ASN A 167 -0.47 3.95 11.93
N ASN A 168 -0.30 4.94 11.06
CA ASN A 168 -1.13 6.14 11.06
C ASN A 168 -2.60 5.77 10.81
N TYR A 169 -2.88 4.92 9.82
CA TYR A 169 -4.25 4.47 9.53
C TYR A 169 -4.84 3.59 10.64
N LYS A 170 -4.06 2.65 11.19
CA LYS A 170 -4.46 1.81 12.33
C LYS A 170 -4.79 2.65 13.56
N SER A 171 -4.06 3.75 13.79
CA SER A 171 -4.35 4.65 14.92
C SER A 171 -5.72 5.34 14.82
N PHE A 172 -6.26 5.52 13.60
CA PHE A 172 -7.62 6.03 13.38
C PHE A 172 -8.70 4.94 13.45
N LEU A 173 -8.33 3.67 13.23
CA LEU A 173 -9.25 2.53 13.23
C LEU A 173 -9.50 1.95 14.63
N ILE A 174 -8.57 2.15 15.56
CA ILE A 174 -8.74 1.70 16.93
C ILE A 174 -9.60 2.78 17.62
N PRO A 175 -10.90 2.53 17.93
CA PRO A 175 -11.66 3.47 18.72
C PRO A 175 -10.96 3.68 20.09
N ASN A 176 -11.42 4.62 20.91
CA ASN A 176 -10.98 4.68 22.31
C ASN A 176 -11.42 3.39 23.03
N LEU A 177 -10.63 2.35 22.87
CA LEU A 177 -10.84 1.03 23.42
C LEU A 177 -10.44 1.05 24.89
N SER A 178 -11.25 0.42 25.73
CA SER A 178 -10.90 0.15 27.12
C SER A 178 -9.59 -0.66 27.18
N LEU A 179 -8.91 -0.62 28.33
CA LEU A 179 -7.67 -1.38 28.55
C LEU A 179 -7.85 -2.89 28.27
N GLU A 180 -9.04 -3.43 28.53
CA GLU A 180 -9.40 -4.83 28.29
C GLU A 180 -9.24 -5.21 26.81
N PHE A 181 -9.71 -4.38 25.87
CA PHE A 181 -9.55 -4.65 24.44
C PHE A 181 -8.11 -4.50 23.92
N ARG A 182 -7.18 -4.03 24.76
CA ARG A 182 -5.75 -3.99 24.44
C ARG A 182 -5.02 -5.26 24.86
N GLU A 183 -5.66 -6.12 25.64
CA GLU A 183 -5.09 -7.42 26.00
C GLU A 183 -4.99 -8.32 24.77
N SER A 184 -3.88 -9.02 24.62
CA SER A 184 -3.63 -9.88 23.45
C SER A 184 -4.76 -10.89 23.23
N LYS A 185 -5.28 -11.51 24.30
CA LYS A 185 -6.40 -12.47 24.25
C LYS A 185 -7.68 -11.89 23.60
N ASN A 186 -7.84 -10.57 23.65
CA ASN A 186 -9.01 -9.87 23.11
C ASN A 186 -8.72 -9.26 21.73
N SER A 187 -7.58 -9.60 21.10
CA SER A 187 -7.35 -9.25 19.70
C SER A 187 -8.34 -9.99 18.81
N LEU A 188 -8.72 -9.38 17.69
CA LEU A 188 -9.61 -10.02 16.71
C LEU A 188 -9.07 -11.39 16.26
N GLU A 189 -7.76 -11.48 16.03
CA GLU A 189 -7.09 -12.73 15.67
C GLU A 189 -7.28 -13.83 16.72
N ASN A 190 -7.12 -13.52 18.01
CA ASN A 190 -7.32 -14.50 19.07
C ASN A 190 -8.79 -14.83 19.29
N ILE A 191 -9.69 -13.85 19.18
CA ILE A 191 -11.14 -14.08 19.23
C ILE A 191 -11.57 -15.04 18.10
N ILE A 192 -11.05 -14.86 16.89
CA ILE A 192 -11.31 -15.76 15.76
C ILE A 192 -10.72 -17.15 16.04
N ASN A 193 -9.47 -17.22 16.52
CA ASN A 193 -8.81 -18.49 16.82
C ASN A 193 -9.50 -19.29 17.93
N ASP A 194 -10.18 -18.62 18.88
CA ASP A 194 -10.85 -19.27 20.00
C ASP A 194 -12.31 -19.72 19.68
N ASP A 195 -12.87 -19.35 18.52
CA ASP A 195 -14.26 -19.64 18.14
C ASP A 195 -14.36 -20.38 16.78
N GLU A 196 -14.81 -21.64 16.80
CA GLU A 196 -14.92 -22.48 15.59
C GLU A 196 -15.84 -21.91 14.49
N ILE A 197 -16.87 -21.14 14.86
CA ILE A 197 -17.79 -20.52 13.90
C ILE A 197 -17.09 -19.34 13.24
N LEU A 198 -16.38 -18.51 14.02
CA LEU A 198 -15.59 -17.41 13.49
C LEU A 198 -14.46 -17.90 12.58
N GLN A 199 -13.74 -18.98 12.96
CA GLN A 199 -12.73 -19.59 12.09
C GLN A 199 -13.31 -19.94 10.71
N LYS A 200 -14.53 -20.49 10.68
CA LYS A 200 -15.23 -20.81 9.42
C LYS A 200 -15.64 -19.56 8.67
N LEU A 201 -16.21 -18.55 9.34
CA LEU A 201 -16.69 -17.30 8.71
C LEU A 201 -15.56 -16.46 8.11
N TYR A 202 -14.39 -16.43 8.75
CA TYR A 202 -13.24 -15.63 8.32
C TYR A 202 -12.31 -16.35 7.33
N LEU A 203 -12.71 -17.52 6.80
CA LEU A 203 -11.99 -18.14 5.67
C LEU A 203 -11.97 -17.20 4.46
N LYS A 204 -10.78 -16.96 3.90
CA LYS A 204 -10.53 -15.96 2.85
C LYS A 204 -11.28 -16.19 1.55
N ASP A 205 -11.76 -17.41 1.33
CA ASP A 205 -12.44 -17.82 0.11
C ASP A 205 -13.97 -17.88 0.27
N ASN A 206 -14.50 -17.51 1.44
CA ASN A 206 -15.94 -17.35 1.65
C ASN A 206 -16.53 -16.21 0.84
N PHE A 207 -15.74 -15.15 0.62
CA PHE A 207 -16.18 -13.92 -0.03
C PHE A 207 -15.18 -13.54 -1.11
N LEU A 208 -15.69 -13.29 -2.31
CA LEU A 208 -14.91 -12.72 -3.41
C LEU A 208 -15.66 -11.53 -3.98
N ILE A 209 -14.91 -10.55 -4.47
CA ILE A 209 -15.47 -9.52 -5.32
C ILE A 209 -14.98 -9.73 -6.74
N SER A 210 -15.91 -9.62 -7.69
CA SER A 210 -15.62 -9.56 -9.11
C SER A 210 -15.81 -8.13 -9.58
N VAL A 211 -14.81 -7.59 -10.28
CA VAL A 211 -14.92 -6.32 -11.01
C VAL A 211 -14.59 -6.62 -12.47
N ASN A 212 -15.59 -6.53 -13.36
CA ASN A 212 -15.45 -6.89 -14.78
C ASN A 212 -14.88 -8.30 -14.99
N ASP A 213 -15.39 -9.26 -14.23
CA ASP A 213 -14.99 -10.68 -14.25
C ASP A 213 -13.56 -10.98 -13.74
N GLU A 214 -12.77 -9.96 -13.34
CA GLU A 214 -11.56 -10.16 -12.54
C GLU A 214 -11.93 -10.43 -11.08
N LEU A 215 -11.47 -11.56 -10.55
CA LEU A 215 -11.79 -12.02 -9.20
C LEU A 215 -10.71 -11.61 -8.20
N ALA A 216 -11.14 -11.17 -7.02
CA ALA A 216 -10.25 -10.90 -5.93
C ALA A 216 -10.87 -11.36 -4.59
N LEU A 217 -10.13 -12.19 -3.84
CA LEU A 217 -10.52 -12.73 -2.52
C LEU A 217 -10.68 -11.62 -1.48
N LEU A 218 -11.74 -11.60 -0.69
CA LEU A 218 -11.92 -10.62 0.38
C LEU A 218 -11.31 -11.12 1.69
N ASP A 219 -10.23 -10.48 2.14
CA ASP A 219 -9.57 -10.75 3.42
C ASP A 219 -10.01 -9.68 4.42
N PHE A 220 -11.08 -9.90 5.19
CA PHE A 220 -11.69 -8.86 6.02
C PHE A 220 -10.77 -8.25 7.08
N GLU A 221 -9.74 -8.97 7.54
CA GLU A 221 -8.76 -8.44 8.48
C GLU A 221 -7.81 -7.42 7.84
N LYS A 222 -7.58 -7.57 6.53
CA LYS A 222 -6.57 -6.83 5.78
C LYS A 222 -7.17 -5.82 4.81
N ASP A 223 -8.29 -6.14 4.20
CA ASP A 223 -8.82 -5.39 3.05
C ASP A 223 -9.26 -3.97 3.40
N ALA A 224 -9.71 -3.73 4.63
CA ALA A 224 -10.00 -2.38 5.12
C ALA A 224 -8.80 -1.42 4.98
N LEU A 225 -7.57 -1.95 5.00
CA LEU A 225 -6.33 -1.20 4.93
C LEU A 225 -5.53 -1.41 3.66
N TYR A 226 -5.74 -2.50 2.91
CA TYR A 226 -4.83 -2.88 1.83
C TYR A 226 -5.51 -3.03 0.48
N LYS A 227 -6.85 -3.02 0.42
CA LYS A 227 -7.58 -3.32 -0.80
C LYS A 227 -8.59 -2.24 -1.15
N SER A 228 -8.41 -1.67 -2.33
CA SER A 228 -9.29 -0.67 -2.91
C SER A 228 -9.50 -0.99 -4.38
N PHE A 229 -10.74 -0.91 -4.85
CA PHE A 229 -11.08 -1.08 -6.26
C PHE A 229 -11.43 0.27 -6.86
N LYS A 230 -10.86 0.57 -8.02
CA LYS A 230 -11.32 1.70 -8.82
C LYS A 230 -12.45 1.22 -9.70
N ILE A 231 -13.61 1.82 -9.52
CA ILE A 231 -14.83 1.48 -10.23
C ILE A 231 -15.43 2.73 -10.87
N SER A 232 -16.24 2.52 -11.89
CA SER A 232 -16.99 3.51 -12.66
C SER A 232 -18.42 3.03 -12.85
N SER A 233 -19.30 3.90 -13.34
CA SER A 233 -20.69 3.55 -13.63
C SER A 233 -20.85 2.49 -14.74
N LYS A 234 -19.77 2.13 -15.43
CA LYS A 234 -19.77 1.11 -16.49
C LYS A 234 -19.30 -0.26 -16.00
N ASP A 235 -18.72 -0.32 -14.81
CA ASP A 235 -18.12 -1.56 -14.31
C ASP A 235 -19.19 -2.48 -13.72
N ASN A 236 -19.06 -3.77 -13.99
CA ASN A 236 -19.92 -4.81 -13.42
C ASN A 236 -19.27 -5.35 -12.15
N ILE A 237 -19.92 -5.13 -11.01
CA ILE A 237 -19.41 -5.52 -9.70
C ILE A 237 -20.30 -6.62 -9.13
N LYS A 238 -19.71 -7.76 -8.76
CA LYS A 238 -20.43 -8.87 -8.13
C LYS A 238 -19.76 -9.22 -6.80
N LEU A 239 -20.54 -9.36 -5.74
CA LEU A 239 -20.11 -10.02 -4.52
C LEU A 239 -20.48 -11.51 -4.63
N LEU A 240 -19.47 -12.37 -4.60
CA LEU A 240 -19.64 -13.82 -4.62
C LEU A 240 -19.46 -14.33 -3.20
N ILE A 241 -20.44 -15.11 -2.74
CA ILE A 241 -20.48 -15.64 -1.39
C ILE A 241 -20.63 -17.15 -1.49
N LYS A 242 -19.81 -17.90 -0.75
CA LYS A 242 -19.98 -19.35 -0.66
C LYS A 242 -21.33 -19.67 -0.01
N LYS A 243 -22.05 -20.63 -0.60
CA LYS A 243 -23.36 -21.08 -0.13
C LYS A 243 -23.34 -21.50 1.35
N GLU A 244 -22.29 -22.19 1.75
CA GLU A 244 -22.10 -22.74 3.11
C GLU A 244 -22.00 -21.67 4.20
N VAL A 245 -21.66 -20.42 3.85
CA VAL A 245 -21.58 -19.29 4.81
C VAL A 245 -22.92 -19.07 5.49
N PHE A 246 -24.03 -19.29 4.79
CA PHE A 246 -25.38 -19.14 5.33
C PHE A 246 -25.75 -20.22 6.35
N ASP A 247 -24.94 -21.28 6.47
CA ASP A 247 -25.20 -22.42 7.36
C ASP A 247 -24.28 -22.45 8.60
N TYR A 248 -23.20 -21.66 8.65
CA TYR A 248 -22.16 -21.81 9.69
C TYR A 248 -22.63 -21.57 11.13
N SER A 249 -23.62 -20.70 11.36
CA SER A 249 -24.06 -20.29 12.71
C SER A 249 -25.55 -20.49 12.95
N THR A 250 -26.27 -21.21 12.09
CA THR A 250 -27.72 -21.36 12.19
C THR A 250 -28.15 -22.83 12.22
N LYS A 251 -29.23 -23.10 12.96
CA LYS A 251 -29.98 -24.36 12.87
C LYS A 251 -31.15 -24.25 11.89
N GLU A 252 -31.47 -23.04 11.45
CA GLU A 252 -32.54 -22.69 10.53
C GLU A 252 -31.97 -21.86 9.38
N THR A 253 -31.61 -22.52 8.28
CA THR A 253 -30.97 -21.87 7.12
C THR A 253 -31.86 -20.80 6.47
N LEU A 254 -33.19 -20.97 6.50
CA LEU A 254 -34.14 -20.11 5.78
C LEU A 254 -34.30 -18.70 6.38
N SER A 255 -33.98 -18.52 7.67
CA SER A 255 -34.10 -17.23 8.36
C SER A 255 -32.76 -16.51 8.49
N ASN A 256 -31.65 -17.16 8.10
CA ASN A 256 -30.32 -16.56 8.16
C ASN A 256 -30.04 -15.70 6.93
N PHE A 257 -29.38 -14.57 7.14
CA PHE A 257 -29.06 -13.64 6.07
C PHE A 257 -27.75 -12.92 6.33
N ILE A 258 -27.15 -12.43 5.24
CA ILE A 258 -25.99 -11.55 5.31
C ILE A 258 -26.50 -10.12 5.21
N TYR A 259 -26.22 -9.33 6.25
CA TYR A 259 -26.47 -7.91 6.27
C TYR A 259 -25.35 -7.20 5.50
N MET A 260 -25.70 -6.55 4.39
CA MET A 260 -24.76 -5.80 3.55
C MET A 260 -25.19 -4.34 3.47
N SER A 261 -24.27 -3.42 3.79
CA SER A 261 -24.49 -1.99 3.62
C SER A 261 -23.43 -1.38 2.71
N LEU A 262 -23.89 -0.63 1.72
CA LEU A 262 -23.05 0.20 0.86
C LEU A 262 -22.97 1.61 1.45
N LEU A 263 -21.76 2.06 1.75
CA LEU A 263 -21.49 3.34 2.37
C LEU A 263 -20.83 4.30 1.37
N GLY A 264 -21.17 5.58 1.44
CA GLY A 264 -20.56 6.67 0.68
C GLY A 264 -19.38 7.29 1.40
N GLY A 265 -18.45 7.88 0.64
CA GLY A 265 -17.21 8.45 1.19
C GLY A 265 -17.39 9.78 1.93
N GLU A 266 -18.41 10.57 1.59
CA GLU A 266 -18.70 11.84 2.26
C GLU A 266 -19.68 11.64 3.42
N ALA A 267 -19.35 12.21 4.57
CA ALA A 267 -20.26 12.21 5.70
C ALA A 267 -21.46 13.12 5.43
N LYS A 268 -22.64 12.73 5.91
CA LYS A 268 -23.85 13.55 5.92
C LYS A 268 -24.33 13.77 7.33
N VAL A 269 -24.97 14.92 7.53
CA VAL A 269 -25.62 15.26 8.79
C VAL A 269 -27.02 14.64 8.79
N TYR A 270 -27.31 13.82 9.79
CA TYR A 270 -28.60 13.13 9.95
C TYR A 270 -29.35 13.60 11.18
N GLY A 271 -30.68 13.68 11.03
CA GLY A 271 -31.64 13.92 12.12
C GLY A 271 -31.56 15.31 12.75
N ASP A 272 -32.50 15.60 13.65
CA ASP A 272 -32.56 16.87 14.37
C ASP A 272 -31.35 17.07 15.31
N GLU A 273 -30.71 15.96 15.70
CA GLU A 273 -29.51 15.94 16.53
C GLU A 273 -28.24 16.39 15.79
N LYS A 274 -28.32 16.65 14.48
CA LYS A 274 -27.21 17.11 13.62
C LYS A 274 -25.94 16.26 13.74
N ARG A 275 -26.10 14.94 13.83
CA ARG A 275 -24.96 14.02 13.90
C ARG A 275 -24.39 13.79 12.50
N GLU A 276 -23.09 14.06 12.35
CA GLU A 276 -22.33 13.74 11.15
C GLU A 276 -22.02 12.23 11.14
N LYS A 277 -22.49 11.53 10.10
CA LYS A 277 -22.30 10.08 9.92
C LYS A 277 -21.95 9.77 8.48
N THR A 278 -21.25 8.66 8.25
CA THR A 278 -21.00 8.13 6.90
C THR A 278 -22.32 7.94 6.15
N LEU A 279 -22.39 8.43 4.91
CA LEU A 279 -23.57 8.29 4.07
C LEU A 279 -23.90 6.81 3.87
N HIS A 280 -25.12 6.39 4.22
CA HIS A 280 -25.61 5.07 3.85
C HIS A 280 -26.30 5.17 2.49
N ILE A 281 -25.75 4.50 1.47
CA ILE A 281 -26.27 4.52 0.11
C ILE A 281 -27.38 3.49 -0.04
N GLU A 282 -27.11 2.26 0.41
CA GLU A 282 -28.06 1.15 0.31
C GLU A 282 -27.78 0.11 1.41
N THR A 283 -28.82 -0.58 1.84
CA THR A 283 -28.73 -1.73 2.74
C THR A 283 -29.53 -2.88 2.15
N LYS A 284 -28.94 -4.08 2.12
CA LYS A 284 -29.59 -5.32 1.67
C LYS A 284 -29.42 -6.42 2.69
N HIS A 285 -30.48 -7.23 2.82
CA HIS A 285 -30.41 -8.53 3.47
C HIS A 285 -30.33 -9.58 2.37
N LEU A 286 -29.18 -10.25 2.28
CA LEU A 286 -28.95 -11.30 1.29
C LEU A 286 -29.36 -12.62 1.92
N TYR A 287 -30.26 -13.35 1.26
CA TYR A 287 -30.68 -14.69 1.66
C TYR A 287 -30.18 -15.69 0.62
N LEU A 288 -30.17 -16.97 1.02
CA LEU A 288 -29.82 -18.09 0.15
C LEU A 288 -30.94 -18.45 -0.84
#